data_AF-A0A3N7AE48-F1
#
_entry.id   AF-A0A3N7AE48-F1
#
_cell.length_a   1.000
_cell.length_b   1.000
_cell.length_c   1.000
_cell.angle_alpha   90.00
_cell.angle_beta   90.00
_cell.angle_gamma   90.00
#
_symmetry.space_group_name_H-M   'P 1'
#
loop_
_entity.id
_entity.type
_entity.pdbx_description
1 polymer ?
#
loop_
_entity_poly.entity_id
_entity_poly.type
_entity_poly.pdbx_seq_one_letter_code
_entity_poly.pdbx_strand_id
1 'polypeptide(L)'
;MWARVKGRTENTLLELPFKAVYNFRPGFMRPVKGQKNVRFIYRIFDTLSPLWYLVFPNWICRMNEVGLAMIHCVYKGYPQTVLEVKDIKISAR
;
A
#
# COMPACT_ATOMS: atom_id res chain seq x y z
N MET A 1 -10.42 15.52 -4.56
CA MET A 1 -9.87 15.62 -5.94
C MET A 1 -8.96 14.44 -6.27
N TRP A 2 -7.93 14.14 -5.47
CA TRP A 2 -6.96 13.05 -5.71
C TRP A 2 -7.58 11.65 -5.94
N ALA A 3 -8.48 11.22 -5.05
CA ALA A 3 -9.11 9.89 -5.15
C ALA A 3 -9.83 9.65 -6.49
N ARG A 4 -10.45 10.69 -7.07
CA ARG A 4 -11.10 10.62 -8.39
C ARG A 4 -10.09 10.46 -9.53
N VAL A 5 -8.99 11.21 -9.48
CA VAL A 5 -7.93 11.13 -10.49
C VAL A 5 -7.28 9.75 -10.47
N LYS A 6 -6.89 9.28 -9.27
CA LYS A 6 -6.33 7.94 -9.09
C LYS A 6 -7.29 6.85 -9.56
N GLY A 7 -8.57 6.94 -9.18
CA GLY A 7 -9.59 5.97 -9.59
C GLY A 7 -9.78 5.90 -11.11
N ARG A 8 -9.74 7.05 -11.81
CA ARG A 8 -9.76 7.07 -13.28
C ARG A 8 -8.55 6.35 -13.85
N THR A 9 -7.35 6.61 -13.33
CA THR A 9 -6.12 5.93 -13.77
C THR A 9 -6.18 4.42 -13.53
N GLU A 10 -6.63 3.97 -12.36
CA GLU A 10 -6.78 2.55 -12.03
C GLU A 10 -7.72 1.83 -13.01
N ASN A 11 -8.84 2.45 -13.37
CA ASN A 11 -9.80 1.90 -14.33
C ASN A 11 -9.20 1.83 -15.73
N THR A 12 -8.57 2.91 -16.20
CA THR A 12 -7.95 2.94 -17.53
C THR A 12 -6.82 1.91 -17.66
N LEU A 13 -6.03 1.67 -16.61
CA LEU A 13 -4.99 0.64 -16.62
C LEU A 13 -5.57 -0.77 -16.83
N LEU A 14 -6.74 -1.06 -16.25
CA LEU A 14 -7.42 -2.35 -16.41
C LEU A 14 -7.95 -2.61 -17.83
N GLU A 15 -8.17 -1.56 -18.62
CA GLU A 15 -8.63 -1.65 -20.01
C GLU A 15 -7.48 -1.86 -21.02
N LEU A 16 -6.24 -1.62 -20.59
CA LEU A 16 -5.05 -1.75 -21.45
C LEU A 16 -4.60 -3.21 -21.57
N PRO A 17 -3.88 -3.59 -22.65
CA PRO A 17 -3.49 -4.98 -22.93
C PRO A 17 -2.29 -5.44 -22.09
N PHE A 18 -2.29 -5.15 -20.78
CA PHE A 18 -1.31 -5.67 -19.85
C PHE A 18 -1.66 -7.11 -19.45
N LYS A 19 -0.63 -7.93 -19.25
CA LYS A 19 -0.80 -9.32 -18.77
C LYS A 19 -1.51 -9.39 -17.40
N ALA A 20 -1.22 -8.43 -16.53
CA ALA A 20 -1.88 -8.26 -15.23
C ALA A 20 -1.69 -6.82 -14.75
N VAL A 21 -2.66 -6.32 -13.98
CA VAL A 21 -2.65 -4.98 -13.37
C VAL A 21 -2.99 -5.10 -11.89
N TYR A 22 -2.13 -4.55 -11.05
CA TYR A 22 -2.28 -4.57 -9.59
C TYR A 22 -2.27 -3.15 -9.03
N ASN A 23 -3.44 -2.68 -8.60
CA ASN A 23 -3.71 -1.38 -8.04
C ASN A 23 -3.54 -1.42 -6.52
N PHE A 24 -2.39 -0.96 -6.03
CA PHE A 24 -2.10 -0.90 -4.60
C PHE A 24 -2.80 0.30 -3.94
N ARG A 25 -3.50 0.03 -2.83
CA ARG A 25 -4.17 1.01 -1.97
C ARG A 25 -3.62 0.90 -0.55
N PRO A 26 -2.36 1.32 -0.33
CA PRO A 26 -1.83 1.42 1.01
C PRO A 26 -2.58 2.51 1.78
N GLY A 27 -2.90 2.22 3.03
CA GLY A 27 -3.40 3.19 3.98
C GLY A 27 -2.24 4.01 4.56
N PHE A 28 -2.23 4.17 5.88
CA PHE A 28 -1.11 4.81 6.55
C PHE A 28 0.15 3.95 6.45
N MET A 29 1.23 4.55 5.93
CA MET A 29 2.53 3.90 5.84
C MET A 29 3.47 4.43 6.90
N ARG A 30 4.15 3.52 7.59
CA ARG A 30 5.21 3.88 8.53
C ARG A 30 6.40 4.48 7.76
N PRO A 31 6.94 5.64 8.19
CA PRO A 31 8.16 6.20 7.61
C PRO A 31 9.33 5.21 7.73
N VAL A 32 10.20 5.19 6.73
CA VAL A 32 11.43 4.39 6.75
C VAL A 32 12.66 5.25 7.03
N LYS A 33 13.68 4.65 7.66
CA LYS A 33 14.93 5.32 7.97
C LYS A 33 15.58 5.82 6.67
N GLY A 34 15.97 7.10 6.64
CA GLY A 34 16.60 7.73 5.46
C GLY A 34 15.65 8.51 4.54
N GLN A 35 14.33 8.51 4.80
CA GLN A 35 13.38 9.33 4.04
C GLN A 35 13.57 10.82 4.34
N LYS A 36 13.91 11.62 3.31
CA LYS A 36 14.24 13.05 3.47
C LYS A 36 13.03 13.97 3.70
N ASN A 37 11.89 13.64 3.09
CA ASN A 37 10.69 14.47 3.07
C ASN A 37 9.55 13.86 3.89
N VAL A 38 9.82 13.54 5.16
CA VAL A 38 8.77 13.06 6.09
C VAL A 38 8.13 14.26 6.77
N ARG A 39 6.83 14.47 6.56
CA ARG A 39 6.11 15.55 7.26
C ARG A 39 6.12 15.27 8.77
N PHE A 40 6.25 16.32 9.57
CA PHE A 40 6.35 16.23 11.04
C PHE A 40 5.23 15.40 11.68
N ILE A 41 4.01 15.48 11.12
CA ILE A 41 2.86 14.69 11.57
C ILE A 41 3.16 13.18 11.55
N TYR A 42 3.85 12.67 10.53
CA TYR A 42 4.22 11.25 10.45
C TYR A 42 5.25 10.85 11.51
N ARG A 43 6.05 11.79 12.02
CA ARG A 43 7.01 11.50 13.10
C ARG A 43 6.31 11.31 14.44
N ILE A 44 5.25 12.09 14.71
CA ILE A 44 4.39 11.92 15.90
C ILE A 44 3.60 10.61 15.80
N PHE A 45 3.02 10.32 14.64
CA PHE A 45 2.33 9.06 14.39
C PHE A 45 3.26 7.85 14.52
N ASP A 46 4.54 7.97 14.17
CA ASP A 46 5.51 6.89 14.35
C ASP A 46 5.72 6.55 15.84
N THR A 47 5.77 7.55 16.71
CA THR A 47 5.94 7.35 18.15
C THR A 47 4.75 6.60 18.77
N LEU A 48 3.53 6.87 18.28
CA LEU A 48 2.30 6.20 18.71
C LEU A 48 1.97 4.94 17.88
N SER A 49 2.80 4.57 16.91
CA SER A 49 2.54 3.48 15.96
C SER A 49 2.18 2.12 16.57
N PRO A 50 2.77 1.65 17.70
CA PRO A 50 2.41 0.33 18.21
C PRO A 50 0.94 0.26 18.66
N LEU A 51 0.39 1.36 19.20
CA LEU A 51 -1.02 1.43 19.59
C LEU A 51 -1.93 1.41 18.35
N TRP A 52 -1.57 2.16 17.30
CA TRP A 52 -2.35 2.22 16.07
C TRP A 52 -2.36 0.89 15.30
N TYR A 53 -1.26 0.14 15.31
CA TYR A 53 -1.21 -1.21 14.73
C TYR A 53 -2.15 -2.19 15.41
N LEU A 54 -2.42 -2.00 16.70
CA LEU A 54 -3.29 -2.86 17.48
C LEU A 54 -4.77 -2.50 17.31
N VAL A 55 -5.09 -1.20 17.25
CA VAL A 55 -6.48 -0.72 17.12
C VAL A 55 -6.97 -0.72 15.66
N PHE A 56 -6.10 -0.41 14.69
CA PHE A 56 -6.47 -0.34 13.27
C PHE A 56 -5.50 -1.11 12.36
N PRO A 57 -5.35 -2.44 12.54
CA PRO A 57 -4.40 -3.24 11.78
C PRO A 57 -4.66 -3.23 10.27
N ASN A 58 -5.91 -3.03 9.84
CA ASN A 58 -6.27 -3.02 8.42
C ASN A 58 -6.13 -1.64 7.76
N TRP A 59 -5.64 -0.62 8.47
CA TRP A 59 -5.46 0.72 7.93
C TRP A 59 -4.00 1.13 7.82
N ILE A 60 -3.08 0.36 8.42
CA ILE A 60 -1.66 0.71 8.51
C ILE A 60 -0.82 -0.42 7.94
N CYS A 61 0.15 -0.08 7.09
CA CYS A 61 1.14 -1.01 6.55
C CYS A 61 2.56 -0.43 6.65
N ARG A 62 3.55 -1.31 6.52
CA ARG A 62 4.95 -0.92 6.45
C ARG A 62 5.38 -0.81 4.98
N MET A 63 6.33 0.07 4.69
CA MET A 63 6.87 0.21 3.33
C MET A 63 7.49 -1.10 2.80
N ASN A 64 8.11 -1.90 3.68
CA ASN A 64 8.67 -3.20 3.28
C ASN A 64 7.59 -4.22 2.91
N GLU A 65 6.42 -4.21 3.58
CA GLU A 65 5.27 -5.06 3.22
C GLU A 65 4.77 -4.69 1.81
N VAL A 66 4.64 -3.40 1.51
CA VAL A 66 4.25 -2.94 0.17
C VAL A 66 5.26 -3.42 -0.89
N GLY A 67 6.56 -3.22 -0.66
CA GLY A 67 7.60 -3.63 -1.60
C GLY A 67 7.63 -5.15 -1.84
N LEU A 68 7.52 -5.95 -0.78
CA LEU A 68 7.46 -7.41 -0.90
C LEU A 68 6.19 -7.87 -1.63
N ALA A 69 5.04 -7.28 -1.31
CA ALA A 69 3.79 -7.57 -2.00
C ALA A 69 3.88 -7.27 -3.51
N MET A 70 4.52 -6.17 -3.90
CA MET A 70 4.74 -5.86 -5.32
C MET A 70 5.58 -6.95 -6.01
N ILE A 71 6.66 -7.40 -5.38
CA ILE A 71 7.51 -8.48 -5.91
C ILE A 71 6.68 -9.78 -6.01
N HIS A 72 5.99 -10.16 -4.95
CA HIS A 72 5.18 -11.39 -4.92
C HIS A 72 4.04 -11.36 -5.95
N CYS A 73 3.39 -10.22 -6.18
CA CYS A 73 2.37 -10.09 -7.22
C CYS A 73 2.93 -10.36 -8.62
N VAL A 74 4.18 -10.00 -8.90
CA VAL A 74 4.82 -10.30 -10.20
C VAL A 74 5.19 -11.78 -10.31
N TYR A 75 5.76 -12.37 -9.25
CA TYR A 75 6.26 -13.75 -9.30
C TYR A 75 5.16 -14.81 -9.14
N LYS A 76 4.21 -14.59 -8.23
CA LYS A 76 3.17 -15.56 -7.86
C LYS A 76 1.79 -15.20 -8.39
N GLY A 77 1.59 -13.93 -8.79
CA GLY A 77 0.27 -13.38 -9.04
C GLY A 77 -0.50 -13.09 -7.74
N TYR A 78 -1.65 -12.43 -7.88
CA TYR A 78 -2.65 -12.27 -6.82
C TYR A 78 -4.04 -12.33 -7.46
N PRO A 79 -5.06 -12.94 -6.79
CA PRO A 79 -6.38 -13.14 -7.38
C PRO A 79 -7.17 -11.84 -7.60
N GLN A 80 -6.82 -10.77 -6.89
CA GLN A 80 -7.49 -9.48 -6.99
C GLN A 80 -6.59 -8.45 -7.69
N THR A 81 -7.20 -7.59 -8.49
CA THR A 81 -6.52 -6.48 -9.15
C THR A 81 -6.37 -5.27 -8.24
N VAL A 82 -7.18 -5.14 -7.20
CA VAL A 82 -7.09 -4.06 -6.20
C VAL A 82 -6.62 -4.67 -4.89
N LEU A 83 -5.48 -4.19 -4.38
CA LEU A 83 -4.90 -4.67 -3.12
C LEU A 83 -5.06 -3.59 -2.06
N GLU A 84 -5.98 -3.81 -1.13
CA GLU A 84 -6.12 -3.00 0.07
C GLU A 84 -5.07 -3.42 1.11
N VAL A 85 -4.95 -2.67 2.21
CA VAL A 85 -3.91 -2.91 3.26
C VAL A 85 -3.86 -4.37 3.75
N LYS A 86 -5.01 -5.02 3.88
CA LYS A 86 -5.10 -6.43 4.29
C LYS A 86 -4.43 -7.34 3.25
N ASP A 87 -4.75 -7.14 1.98
CA ASP A 87 -4.22 -7.91 0.85
C ASP A 87 -2.73 -7.68 0.67
N ILE A 88 -2.28 -6.44 0.84
CA ILE A 88 -0.85 -6.09 0.83
C ILE A 88 -0.10 -6.91 1.89
N LYS A 89 -0.62 -6.98 3.12
CA LYS A 89 0.02 -7.74 4.21
C LYS A 89 0.01 -9.24 3.97
N ILE A 90 -1.03 -9.77 3.33
CA ILE A 90 -1.13 -11.19 2.98
C ILE A 90 -0.15 -11.51 1.85
N SER A 91 -0.15 -10.70 0.79
CA SER A 91 0.72 -10.85 -0.37
C SER A 91 2.20 -10.69 -0.01
N ALA A 92 2.54 -9.87 0.99
CA ALA A 92 3.92 -9.67 1.44
C ALA A 92 4.54 -10.89 2.16
N ARG A 93 3.74 -11.89 2.52
CA ARG A 93 4.20 -13.12 3.18
C ARG A 93 4.49 -14.22 2.14
#